data_AF-R7FHM9-F1
#
_entry.id   AF-R7FHM9-F1
#
_cell.length_a   1.000
_cell.length_b   1.000
_cell.length_c   1.000
_cell.angle_alpha   90.00
_cell.angle_beta   90.00
_cell.angle_gamma   90.00
#
_symmetry.space_group_name_H-M   'P 1'
#
loop_
_entity.id
_entity.type
_entity.pdbx_description
1 polymer ?
#
loop_
_entity_poly.entity_id
_entity_poly.type
_entity_poly.pdbx_seq_one_letter_code
_entity_poly.pdbx_strand_id
1 'polypeptide(L)'
;MYKIAAIDLDGTMLNKYGAVTDETKSAIKQTIEKGTDVIIASGRPIDSIKTIAEEIGSNNYFIAGNGSLIYDIKNDQIMYEKFLNKQKVLEIAGICEENSISYNIYTEETIIAKQLKHNVLYYYKENLKKEEKNKTSITLVEDIIDYIKSSDNNKFLKITICDETKSIFNSVLRKLGTVSDIDILDVSHMSRKTIRQGTEDVDIEYFYTEISIKGADKWTAIEYLINFLNIEKEEVIAIR
;
A
#
# COMPACT_ATOMS: atom_id res chain seq x y z
N MET A 1 4.76 -8.77 -27.98
CA MET A 1 5.55 -7.75 -27.27
C MET A 1 4.66 -7.19 -26.19
N TYR A 2 5.13 -7.03 -24.95
CA TYR A 2 4.27 -6.54 -23.88
C TYR A 2 4.02 -5.04 -24.04
N LYS A 3 2.76 -4.63 -23.88
CA LYS A 3 2.36 -3.22 -23.79
C LYS A 3 2.43 -2.70 -22.35
N ILE A 4 2.20 -3.57 -21.36
CA ILE A 4 2.33 -3.22 -19.93
C ILE A 4 3.23 -4.24 -19.22
N ALA A 5 4.13 -3.74 -18.38
CA ALA A 5 4.80 -4.50 -17.34
C ALA A 5 4.39 -3.95 -15.97
N ALA A 6 3.54 -4.69 -15.25
CA ALA A 6 3.10 -4.34 -13.90
C ALA A 6 4.03 -4.98 -12.87
N ILE A 7 4.73 -4.15 -12.07
CA ILE A 7 5.79 -4.61 -11.17
C ILE A 7 5.42 -4.28 -9.74
N ASP A 8 5.49 -5.27 -8.85
CA ASP A 8 5.38 -5.03 -7.41
C ASP A 8 6.59 -4.26 -6.86
N LEU A 9 6.42 -3.57 -5.72
CA LEU A 9 7.50 -2.84 -5.08
C LEU A 9 8.22 -3.68 -4.03
N ASP A 10 7.53 -3.96 -2.93
CA ASP A 10 8.13 -4.55 -1.74
C ASP A 10 8.45 -6.03 -1.97
N GLY A 11 9.74 -6.37 -1.98
CA GLY A 11 10.21 -7.74 -2.25
C GLY A 11 10.50 -8.04 -3.72
N THR A 12 10.26 -7.07 -4.62
CA THR A 12 10.39 -7.25 -6.08
C THR A 12 11.28 -6.16 -6.68
N MET A 13 10.79 -4.93 -6.81
CA MET A 13 11.56 -3.80 -7.36
C MET A 13 12.50 -3.18 -6.33
N LEU A 14 12.07 -3.12 -5.07
CA LEU A 14 12.84 -2.51 -3.99
C LEU A 14 13.77 -3.54 -3.36
N ASN A 15 15.03 -3.14 -3.13
CA ASN A 15 15.94 -3.92 -2.31
C ASN A 15 15.56 -3.87 -0.82
N LYS A 16 16.29 -4.59 0.02
CA LYS A 16 16.06 -4.62 1.49
C LYS A 16 16.13 -3.27 2.20
N TYR A 17 16.70 -2.25 1.56
CA TYR A 17 16.79 -0.88 2.07
C TYR A 17 15.64 0.02 1.58
N GLY A 18 14.70 -0.52 0.80
CA GLY A 18 13.60 0.24 0.21
C GLY A 18 14.02 1.12 -0.97
N ALA A 19 15.12 0.79 -1.66
CA ALA A 19 15.64 1.57 -2.79
C ALA A 19 15.59 0.78 -4.10
N VAL A 20 15.35 1.48 -5.21
CA VAL A 20 15.51 0.94 -6.57
C VAL A 20 16.99 1.04 -6.95
N THR A 21 17.60 -0.06 -7.38
CA THR A 21 19.02 -0.06 -7.78
C THR A 21 19.20 0.59 -9.15
N ASP A 22 20.40 1.08 -9.46
CA ASP A 22 20.70 1.67 -10.77
C ASP A 22 20.55 0.66 -11.92
N GLU A 23 20.83 -0.62 -11.65
CA GLU A 23 20.60 -1.71 -12.59
C GLU A 23 19.11 -1.85 -12.91
N THR A 24 18.25 -1.88 -11.87
CA THR A 24 16.79 -1.95 -12.04
C THR A 24 16.26 -0.73 -12.78
N LYS A 25 16.73 0.49 -12.44
CA LYS A 25 16.36 1.72 -13.16
C LYS A 25 16.74 1.66 -14.63
N SER A 26 17.95 1.19 -14.94
CA SER A 26 18.43 1.03 -16.32
C SER A 26 17.57 0.03 -17.10
N ALA A 27 17.22 -1.11 -16.49
CA ALA A 27 16.36 -2.11 -17.11
C ALA A 27 14.94 -1.57 -17.38
N ILE A 28 14.36 -0.86 -16.41
CA ILE A 28 13.05 -0.20 -16.56
C ILE A 28 13.10 0.82 -17.69
N LYS A 29 14.11 1.70 -17.70
CA LYS A 29 14.28 2.72 -18.73
C LYS A 29 14.38 2.09 -20.14
N GLN A 30 15.20 1.06 -20.31
CA GLN A 30 15.32 0.35 -21.58
C GLN A 30 14.01 -0.33 -22.02
N THR A 31 13.20 -0.76 -21.06
CA THR A 31 11.89 -1.37 -21.33
C THR A 31 10.87 -0.33 -21.79
N ILE A 32 10.88 0.85 -21.14
CA ILE A 32 10.07 2.01 -21.55
C ILE A 32 10.49 2.51 -22.94
N GLU A 33 11.80 2.60 -23.22
CA GLU A 33 12.32 3.01 -24.54
C GLU A 33 11.93 2.06 -25.67
N LYS A 34 11.64 0.79 -25.36
CA LYS A 34 11.10 -0.19 -26.31
C LYS A 34 9.59 -0.03 -26.52
N GLY A 35 8.90 0.84 -25.78
CA GLY A 35 7.46 1.08 -25.91
C GLY A 35 6.58 0.24 -24.99
N THR A 36 7.15 -0.44 -23.98
CA THR A 36 6.38 -1.10 -22.92
C THR A 36 6.17 -0.12 -21.77
N ASP A 37 4.92 0.10 -21.38
CA ASP A 37 4.59 0.91 -20.22
C ASP A 37 4.89 0.14 -18.92
N VAL A 38 5.86 0.61 -18.15
CA VAL A 38 6.20 0.00 -16.86
C VAL A 38 5.39 0.70 -15.78
N ILE A 39 4.48 -0.04 -15.14
CA ILE A 39 3.61 0.49 -14.07
C ILE A 39 3.93 -0.18 -12.74
N ILE A 40 3.75 0.57 -11.66
CA ILE A 40 3.90 0.06 -10.30
C ILE A 40 2.57 -0.52 -9.82
N ALA A 41 2.59 -1.69 -9.19
CA ALA A 41 1.42 -2.26 -8.52
C ALA A 41 1.71 -2.65 -7.07
N SER A 42 1.32 -1.82 -6.11
CA SER A 42 1.77 -1.92 -4.72
C SER A 42 0.66 -1.73 -3.68
N GLY A 43 0.92 -2.24 -2.47
CA GLY A 43 0.17 -1.94 -1.25
C GLY A 43 0.48 -0.56 -0.67
N ARG A 44 1.52 0.13 -1.14
CA ARG A 44 1.94 1.43 -0.61
C ARG A 44 0.89 2.55 -0.86
N PRO A 45 0.90 3.61 -0.05
CA PRO A 45 0.08 4.81 -0.28
C PRO A 45 0.55 5.59 -1.52
N ILE A 46 -0.34 6.45 -2.04
CA ILE A 46 -0.13 7.25 -3.26
C ILE A 46 1.21 7.99 -3.25
N ASP A 47 1.47 8.82 -2.23
CA ASP A 47 2.69 9.64 -2.15
C ASP A 47 3.99 8.83 -2.24
N SER A 48 3.98 7.65 -1.61
CA SER A 48 5.13 6.74 -1.61
C SER A 48 5.39 6.19 -3.02
N ILE A 49 4.33 5.80 -3.73
CA ILE A 49 4.44 5.27 -5.09
C ILE A 49 4.80 6.39 -6.07
N LYS A 50 4.19 7.57 -5.98
CA LYS A 50 4.51 8.73 -6.84
C LYS A 50 6.01 9.04 -6.82
N THR A 51 6.61 9.08 -5.63
CA THR A 51 8.07 9.33 -5.48
C THR A 51 8.90 8.30 -6.27
N ILE A 52 8.53 7.02 -6.20
CA ILE A 52 9.27 5.93 -6.86
C ILE A 52 8.98 5.93 -8.38
N ALA A 53 7.75 6.22 -8.77
CA ALA A 53 7.34 6.31 -10.17
C ALA A 53 8.14 7.39 -10.90
N GLU A 54 8.28 8.58 -10.29
CA GLU A 54 9.14 9.66 -10.78
C GLU A 54 10.60 9.21 -10.91
N GLU A 55 11.14 8.51 -9.91
CA GLU A 55 12.53 8.02 -9.88
C GLU A 55 12.85 7.05 -11.02
N ILE A 56 11.89 6.21 -11.42
CA ILE A 56 12.07 5.20 -12.49
C ILE A 56 11.56 5.68 -13.86
N GLY A 57 10.97 6.87 -13.94
CA GLY A 57 10.37 7.41 -15.17
C GLY A 57 9.05 6.74 -15.57
N SER A 58 8.34 6.12 -14.63
CA SER A 58 6.99 5.57 -14.82
C SER A 58 5.98 6.71 -14.67
N ASN A 59 5.39 7.14 -15.79
CA ASN A 59 4.66 8.41 -15.85
C ASN A 59 3.20 8.28 -16.29
N ASN A 60 2.68 7.07 -16.51
CA ASN A 60 1.30 6.87 -16.98
C ASN A 60 0.37 6.52 -15.82
N TYR A 61 0.51 5.31 -15.28
CA TYR A 61 -0.39 4.79 -14.26
C TYR A 61 0.37 4.07 -13.15
N PHE A 62 -0.23 4.01 -11.96
CA PHE A 62 0.15 3.04 -10.94
C PHE A 62 -1.08 2.54 -10.18
N ILE A 63 -0.93 1.37 -9.57
CA ILE A 63 -1.93 0.74 -8.69
C ILE A 63 -1.46 0.88 -7.25
N ALA A 64 -2.31 1.44 -6.39
CA ALA A 64 -2.04 1.65 -4.97
C ALA A 64 -3.03 0.87 -4.08
N GLY A 65 -2.73 0.80 -2.78
CA GLY A 65 -3.62 0.17 -1.80
C GLY A 65 -3.93 -1.29 -2.13
N ASN A 66 -2.98 -2.02 -2.72
CA ASN A 66 -3.12 -3.43 -3.13
C ASN A 66 -4.23 -3.68 -4.16
N GLY A 67 -4.49 -2.72 -5.04
CA GLY A 67 -5.57 -2.82 -6.03
C GLY A 67 -6.85 -2.12 -5.61
N SER A 68 -6.79 -1.32 -4.54
CA SER A 68 -7.91 -0.46 -4.13
C SER A 68 -8.04 0.78 -5.01
N LEU A 69 -6.99 1.20 -5.73
CA LEU A 69 -7.13 2.25 -6.74
C LEU A 69 -6.13 2.15 -7.88
N ILE A 70 -6.46 2.81 -8.99
CA ILE A 70 -5.54 3.18 -10.08
C ILE A 70 -5.43 4.69 -10.11
N TYR A 71 -4.20 5.17 -10.16
CA TYR A 71 -3.88 6.58 -10.29
C TYR A 71 -3.37 6.90 -11.69
N ASP A 72 -3.92 7.94 -12.30
CA ASP A 72 -3.41 8.57 -13.51
C ASP A 72 -2.42 9.66 -13.13
N ILE A 73 -1.14 9.43 -13.41
CA ILE A 73 -0.07 10.34 -13.04
C ILE A 73 -0.14 11.63 -13.87
N LYS A 74 -0.52 11.53 -15.16
CA LYS A 74 -0.53 12.67 -16.08
C LYS A 74 -1.64 13.65 -15.75
N ASN A 75 -2.81 13.14 -15.39
CA ASN A 75 -3.98 13.94 -15.08
C ASN A 75 -4.18 14.19 -13.57
N ASP A 76 -3.28 13.65 -12.75
CA ASP A 76 -3.29 13.78 -11.29
C ASP A 76 -4.65 13.41 -10.66
N GLN A 77 -5.20 12.25 -11.05
CA GLN A 77 -6.54 11.81 -10.63
C GLN A 77 -6.62 10.30 -10.40
N ILE A 78 -7.60 9.89 -9.58
CA ILE A 78 -7.96 8.49 -9.37
C ILE A 78 -8.94 8.06 -10.48
N MET A 79 -8.62 6.99 -11.20
CA MET A 79 -9.44 6.47 -12.31
C MET A 79 -10.37 5.32 -11.91
N TYR A 80 -9.94 4.57 -10.91
CA TYR A 80 -10.62 3.40 -10.39
C TYR A 80 -10.41 3.39 -8.89
N GLU A 81 -11.48 3.11 -8.14
CA GLU A 81 -11.46 3.05 -6.70
C GLU A 81 -12.36 1.93 -6.17
N LYS A 82 -11.85 1.26 -5.14
CA LYS A 82 -12.56 0.30 -4.30
C LYS A 82 -12.17 0.58 -2.87
N PHE A 83 -13.06 1.28 -2.17
CA PHE A 83 -12.80 1.74 -0.81
C PHE A 83 -13.73 1.10 0.20
N LEU A 84 -13.22 0.91 1.41
CA LEU A 84 -14.02 0.72 2.59
C LEU A 84 -14.77 2.03 2.87
N ASN A 85 -16.03 1.93 3.25
CA ASN A 85 -16.79 3.09 3.74
C ASN A 85 -16.53 3.31 5.24
N LYS A 86 -16.94 4.47 5.75
CA LYS A 86 -16.76 4.85 7.16
C LYS A 86 -17.33 3.82 8.13
N GLN A 87 -18.52 3.29 7.85
CA GLN A 87 -19.18 2.31 8.73
C GLN A 87 -18.35 1.04 8.87
N LYS A 88 -17.83 0.51 7.76
CA LYS A 88 -17.00 -0.70 7.73
C LYS A 88 -15.67 -0.47 8.44
N VAL A 89 -15.07 0.71 8.26
CA VAL A 89 -13.85 1.10 8.97
C VAL A 89 -14.07 1.15 10.49
N LEU A 90 -15.17 1.74 10.95
CA LEU A 90 -15.51 1.80 12.37
C LEU A 90 -15.80 0.42 12.97
N GLU A 91 -16.44 -0.49 12.22
CA GLU A 91 -16.65 -1.89 12.61
C GLU A 91 -15.32 -2.60 12.85
N ILE A 92 -14.40 -2.52 11.88
CA ILE A 92 -13.07 -3.15 11.97
C ILE A 92 -12.23 -2.51 13.09
N ALA A 93 -12.22 -1.18 13.18
CA ALA A 93 -11.50 -0.44 14.21
C ALA A 93 -12.01 -0.82 15.62
N GLY A 94 -13.33 -0.97 15.80
CA GLY A 94 -13.94 -1.44 17.05
C GLY A 94 -13.40 -2.80 17.48
N ILE A 95 -13.34 -3.78 16.55
CA ILE A 95 -12.73 -5.09 16.82
C ILE A 95 -11.26 -4.93 17.22
N CYS A 96 -10.52 -4.02 16.59
CA CYS A 96 -9.12 -3.81 16.93
C CYS A 96 -8.94 -3.22 18.35
N GLU A 97 -9.71 -2.20 18.71
CA GLU A 97 -9.67 -1.57 20.04
C GLU A 97 -10.06 -2.56 21.15
N GLU A 98 -11.14 -3.32 20.97
CA GLU A 98 -11.61 -4.33 21.94
C GLU A 98 -10.56 -5.41 22.24
N ASN A 99 -9.65 -5.66 21.30
CA ASN A 99 -8.61 -6.67 21.40
C ASN A 99 -7.22 -6.08 21.64
N SER A 100 -7.13 -4.76 21.83
CA SER A 100 -5.87 -4.05 22.08
C SER A 100 -4.77 -4.35 21.04
N ILE A 101 -5.15 -4.54 19.77
CA ILE A 101 -4.20 -4.80 18.68
C ILE A 101 -3.88 -3.51 17.94
N SER A 102 -2.64 -3.36 17.48
CA SER A 102 -2.24 -2.16 16.72
C SER A 102 -2.87 -2.19 15.33
N TYR A 103 -3.44 -1.07 14.91
CA TYR A 103 -3.94 -0.89 13.55
C TYR A 103 -3.72 0.54 13.05
N ASN A 104 -3.74 0.70 11.73
CA ASN A 104 -3.66 1.99 11.06
C ASN A 104 -4.62 2.00 9.87
N ILE A 105 -5.15 3.18 9.54
CA ILE A 105 -6.11 3.36 8.45
C ILE A 105 -5.45 4.15 7.34
N TYR A 106 -5.56 3.66 6.11
CA TYR A 106 -5.01 4.30 4.93
C TYR A 106 -6.15 4.94 4.14
N THR A 107 -6.00 6.21 3.81
CA THR A 107 -6.90 6.98 2.93
C THR A 107 -6.14 7.36 1.66
N GLU A 108 -6.84 7.97 0.70
CA GLU A 108 -6.20 8.55 -0.48
C GLU A 108 -5.20 9.66 -0.14
N GLU A 109 -5.37 10.33 1.00
CA GLU A 109 -4.58 11.50 1.40
C GLU A 109 -3.51 11.20 2.45
N THR A 110 -3.76 10.28 3.39
CA THR A 110 -2.92 10.12 4.57
C THR A 110 -3.03 8.74 5.23
N ILE A 111 -2.00 8.38 6.00
CA ILE A 111 -2.03 7.27 6.95
C ILE A 111 -2.46 7.82 8.31
N ILE A 112 -3.59 7.35 8.83
CA ILE A 112 -4.09 7.69 10.16
C ILE A 112 -3.56 6.64 11.15
N ALA A 113 -2.85 7.09 12.17
CA ALA A 113 -2.20 6.21 13.15
C ALA A 113 -2.22 6.82 14.56
N LYS A 114 -2.26 5.96 15.59
CA LYS A 114 -2.07 6.40 16.99
C LYS A 114 -0.61 6.73 17.31
N GLN A 115 0.33 5.97 16.71
CA GLN A 115 1.75 6.03 17.04
C GLN A 115 2.60 5.70 15.82
N LEU A 116 3.85 6.19 15.82
CA LEU A 116 4.86 5.82 14.82
C LEU A 116 5.46 4.45 15.15
N LYS A 117 4.72 3.38 14.81
CA LYS A 117 5.14 1.98 14.99
C LYS A 117 5.04 1.18 13.70
N HIS A 118 5.77 0.06 13.63
CA HIS A 118 5.72 -0.91 12.53
C HIS A 118 5.83 -0.23 11.14
N ASN A 119 4.87 -0.47 10.24
CA ASN A 119 4.85 0.13 8.90
C ASN A 119 4.80 1.67 8.91
N VAL A 120 4.15 2.30 9.89
CA VAL A 120 4.08 3.77 9.98
C VAL A 120 5.46 4.34 10.34
N LEU A 121 6.18 3.68 11.25
CA LEU A 121 7.56 4.05 11.57
C LEU A 121 8.46 3.94 10.34
N TYR A 122 8.29 2.89 9.53
CA TYR A 122 9.03 2.73 8.27
C TYR A 122 8.81 3.93 7.33
N TYR A 123 7.56 4.30 7.05
CA TYR A 123 7.26 5.46 6.20
C TYR A 123 7.77 6.78 6.80
N TYR A 124 7.66 6.95 8.12
CA TYR A 124 8.23 8.12 8.79
C TYR A 124 9.75 8.20 8.60
N LYS A 125 10.48 7.08 8.70
CA LYS A 125 11.92 7.04 8.47
C LYS A 125 12.30 7.28 7.01
N GLU A 126 11.49 6.80 6.05
CA GLU A 126 11.66 7.15 4.63
C GLU A 126 11.49 8.65 4.41
N ASN A 127 10.48 9.28 5.04
CA ASN A 127 10.21 10.71 4.92
C ASN A 127 11.37 11.60 5.35
N LEU A 128 12.23 11.15 6.28
CA LEU A 128 13.41 11.91 6.72
C LEU A 128 14.45 12.14 5.61
N LYS A 129 14.35 11.38 4.51
CA LYS A 129 15.25 11.48 3.36
C LYS A 129 14.62 12.20 2.17
N LYS A 130 13.37 12.67 2.30
CA LYS A 130 12.58 13.23 1.21
C LYS A 130 12.32 14.72 1.41
N GLU A 131 12.19 15.42 0.30
CA GLU A 131 11.62 16.78 0.28
C GLU A 131 10.16 16.75 0.73
N GLU A 132 9.66 17.87 1.27
CA GLU A 132 8.32 17.94 1.89
C GLU A 132 7.21 17.43 0.96
N LYS A 133 7.22 17.86 -0.31
CA LYS A 133 6.24 17.47 -1.33
C LYS A 133 6.20 15.97 -1.64
N ASN A 134 7.26 15.22 -1.30
CA ASN A 134 7.40 13.80 -1.60
C ASN A 134 7.22 12.91 -0.35
N LYS A 135 6.94 13.53 0.80
CA LYS A 135 6.71 12.78 2.03
C LYS A 135 5.38 12.05 1.96
N THR A 136 5.38 10.81 2.43
CA THR A 136 4.15 10.08 2.72
C THR A 136 3.42 10.79 3.86
N SER A 137 2.22 11.28 3.61
CA SER A 137 1.42 11.96 4.62
C SER A 137 1.03 11.00 5.75
N ILE A 138 1.29 11.41 7.01
CA ILE A 138 0.96 10.64 8.22
C ILE A 138 0.26 11.57 9.20
N THR A 139 -0.96 11.22 9.60
CA THR A 139 -1.77 11.93 10.59
C THR A 139 -1.76 11.14 11.89
N LEU A 140 -1.12 11.70 12.92
CA LEU A 140 -1.14 11.14 14.27
C LEU A 140 -2.36 11.64 15.04
N VAL A 141 -3.12 10.72 15.62
CA VAL A 141 -4.36 11.01 16.35
C VAL A 141 -4.34 10.30 17.71
N GLU A 142 -4.99 10.87 18.71
CA GLU A 142 -5.12 10.25 20.03
C GLU A 142 -6.12 9.07 19.98
N ASP A 143 -7.28 9.31 19.36
CA ASP A 143 -8.32 8.31 19.16
C ASP A 143 -8.71 8.23 17.68
N ILE A 144 -8.45 7.07 17.07
CA ILE A 144 -8.76 6.85 15.65
C ILE A 144 -10.28 6.78 15.42
N ILE A 145 -11.04 6.15 16.31
CA ILE A 145 -12.49 6.00 16.15
C ILE A 145 -13.16 7.37 16.15
N ASP A 146 -12.82 8.23 17.10
CA ASP A 146 -13.39 9.57 17.18
C ASP A 146 -12.95 10.46 16.02
N TYR A 147 -11.69 10.36 15.59
CA TYR A 147 -11.22 11.02 14.38
C TYR A 147 -12.05 10.62 13.15
N ILE A 148 -12.27 9.32 12.92
CA ILE A 148 -13.04 8.81 11.77
C ILE A 148 -14.51 9.22 11.84
N LYS A 149 -15.12 9.21 13.04
CA LYS A 149 -16.50 9.67 13.23
C LYS A 149 -16.66 11.16 12.89
N SER A 150 -15.70 11.98 13.29
CA SER A 150 -15.73 13.44 13.10
C SER A 150 -15.32 13.90 11.70
N SER A 151 -14.58 13.08 10.95
CA SER A 151 -14.18 13.38 9.57
C SER A 151 -15.35 13.27 8.60
N ASP A 152 -15.41 14.10 7.56
CA ASP A 152 -16.37 13.92 6.44
C ASP A 152 -15.92 12.86 5.43
N ASN A 153 -14.71 12.31 5.58
CA ASN A 153 -14.17 11.32 4.68
C ASN A 153 -14.97 10.00 4.75
N ASN A 154 -15.27 9.43 3.58
CA ASN A 154 -15.94 8.13 3.41
C ASN A 154 -15.16 7.17 2.49
N LYS A 155 -13.92 7.50 2.16
CA LYS A 155 -13.05 6.80 1.21
C LYS A 155 -11.78 6.31 1.93
N PHE A 156 -11.76 5.01 2.24
CA PHE A 156 -10.66 4.38 2.94
C PHE A 156 -10.08 3.22 2.11
N LEU A 157 -8.79 3.28 1.81
CA LEU A 157 -8.10 2.30 0.99
C LEU A 157 -8.07 0.93 1.67
N LYS A 158 -7.55 0.92 2.89
CA LYS A 158 -7.30 -0.30 3.65
C LYS A 158 -7.06 -0.01 5.12
N ILE A 159 -7.10 -1.06 5.91
CA ILE A 159 -6.67 -1.08 7.30
C ILE A 159 -5.51 -2.05 7.41
N THR A 160 -4.46 -1.68 8.12
CA THR A 160 -3.38 -2.60 8.48
C THR A 160 -3.49 -2.99 9.93
N ILE A 161 -3.22 -4.25 10.25
CA ILE A 161 -3.19 -4.75 11.62
C ILE A 161 -1.83 -5.37 11.90
N CYS A 162 -1.27 -5.06 13.06
CA CYS A 162 0.03 -5.55 13.49
C CYS A 162 0.00 -6.02 14.95
N ASP A 163 0.75 -7.08 15.23
CA ASP A 163 1.08 -7.48 16.61
C ASP A 163 2.42 -8.23 16.63
N GLU A 164 3.13 -8.17 17.75
CA GLU A 164 4.37 -8.94 17.97
C GLU A 164 4.05 -10.38 18.42
N THR A 165 2.85 -10.60 18.95
CA THR A 165 2.39 -11.88 19.49
C THR A 165 1.48 -12.61 18.50
N LYS A 166 1.99 -13.71 17.92
CA LYS A 166 1.26 -14.53 16.92
C LYS A 166 -0.13 -14.98 17.37
N SER A 167 -0.28 -15.37 18.63
CA SER A 167 -1.55 -15.89 19.14
C SER A 167 -2.62 -14.80 19.24
N ILE A 168 -2.24 -13.58 19.64
CA ILE A 168 -3.12 -12.40 19.67
C ILE A 168 -3.52 -12.06 18.23
N PHE A 169 -2.54 -11.91 17.34
CA PHE A 169 -2.76 -11.65 15.92
C PHE A 169 -3.75 -12.64 15.29
N ASN A 170 -3.49 -13.94 15.43
CA ASN A 170 -4.36 -14.98 14.89
C ASN A 170 -5.75 -14.98 15.52
N SER A 171 -5.88 -14.61 16.79
CA SER A 171 -7.17 -14.49 17.47
C SER A 171 -8.02 -13.37 16.87
N VAL A 172 -7.40 -12.21 16.64
CA VAL A 172 -8.08 -11.07 16.01
C VAL A 172 -8.42 -11.36 14.55
N LEU A 173 -7.53 -12.00 13.78
CA LEU A 173 -7.82 -12.42 12.41
C LEU A 173 -9.07 -13.31 12.31
N ARG A 174 -9.26 -14.25 13.26
CA ARG A 174 -10.48 -15.09 13.27
C ARG A 174 -11.75 -14.27 13.51
N LYS A 175 -11.69 -13.24 14.37
CA LYS A 175 -12.81 -12.33 14.60
C LYS A 175 -13.13 -11.52 13.34
N LEU A 176 -12.10 -10.98 12.70
CA LEU A 176 -12.24 -10.21 11.47
C LEU A 176 -12.75 -11.05 10.30
N GLY A 177 -12.44 -12.34 10.27
CA GLY A 177 -13.01 -13.27 9.28
C GLY A 177 -14.54 -13.42 9.34
N THR A 178 -15.19 -12.88 10.38
CA THR A 178 -16.67 -12.83 10.47
C THR A 178 -17.27 -11.56 9.85
N VAL A 179 -16.45 -10.56 9.54
CA VAL A 179 -16.90 -9.30 8.91
C VAL A 179 -17.16 -9.57 7.42
N SER A 180 -18.37 -9.22 6.95
CA SER A 180 -18.72 -9.37 5.54
C SER A 180 -18.04 -8.31 4.66
N ASP A 181 -17.91 -8.64 3.38
CA ASP A 181 -17.53 -7.72 2.30
C ASP A 181 -16.14 -7.10 2.41
N ILE A 182 -15.24 -7.81 3.10
CA ILE A 182 -13.83 -7.48 3.17
C ILE A 182 -12.99 -8.64 2.66
N ASP A 183 -11.78 -8.33 2.19
CA ASP A 183 -10.72 -9.31 1.99
C ASP A 183 -9.62 -9.05 3.02
N ILE A 184 -9.13 -10.13 3.62
CA ILE A 184 -7.98 -10.11 4.52
C ILE A 184 -6.83 -10.73 3.75
N LEU A 185 -5.75 -9.97 3.56
CA LEU A 185 -4.56 -10.46 2.88
C LEU A 185 -3.95 -11.59 3.73
N ASP A 186 -3.85 -12.79 3.15
CA ASP A 186 -3.17 -13.92 3.78
C ASP A 186 -1.67 -13.66 3.82
N VAL A 187 -1.24 -13.06 4.92
CA VAL A 187 0.16 -12.89 5.28
C VAL A 187 0.38 -13.69 6.55
N SER A 188 0.40 -15.00 6.38
CA SER A 188 0.74 -16.00 7.40
C SER A 188 2.24 -16.00 7.79
N HIS A 189 2.99 -14.99 7.35
CA HIS A 189 4.41 -14.81 7.61
C HIS A 189 4.70 -13.52 8.39
N MET A 190 5.73 -13.58 9.23
CA MET A 190 6.23 -12.42 9.97
C MET A 190 6.86 -11.44 8.98
N SER A 191 6.44 -10.18 9.03
CA SER A 191 7.08 -9.11 8.26
C SER A 191 8.38 -8.73 8.95
N ARG A 192 9.46 -8.58 8.18
CA ARG A 192 10.75 -8.07 8.65
C ARG A 192 11.14 -6.87 7.80
N LYS A 193 11.37 -5.74 8.46
CA LYS A 193 11.88 -4.51 7.81
C LYS A 193 13.12 -4.03 8.55
N THR A 194 14.18 -3.74 7.79
CA THR A 194 15.38 -3.12 8.35
C THR A 194 15.24 -1.61 8.27
N ILE A 195 15.30 -0.94 9.42
CA ILE A 195 15.36 0.53 9.52
C ILE A 195 16.74 0.95 10.02
N ARG A 196 17.21 2.11 9.55
CA ARG A 196 18.44 2.70 10.06
C ARG A 196 18.14 3.63 11.23
N GLN A 197 18.74 3.37 12.38
CA GLN A 197 18.65 4.19 13.58
C GLN A 197 20.04 4.70 13.96
N GLY A 198 20.33 5.95 13.58
CA GLY A 198 21.68 6.50 13.69
C GLY A 198 22.65 5.78 12.75
N THR A 199 23.66 5.14 13.31
CA THR A 199 24.65 4.34 12.57
C THR A 199 24.34 2.85 12.51
N GLU A 200 23.29 2.39 13.20
CA GLU A 200 22.94 0.97 13.30
C GLU A 200 21.73 0.62 12.44
N ASP A 201 21.75 -0.60 11.91
CA ASP A 201 20.61 -1.23 11.24
C ASP A 201 19.83 -2.04 12.28
N VAL A 202 18.54 -1.75 12.43
CA VAL A 202 17.63 -2.41 13.37
C VAL A 202 16.52 -3.09 12.58
N ASP A 203 16.32 -4.38 12.85
CA ASP A 203 15.22 -5.13 12.28
C ASP A 203 13.96 -4.97 13.13
N ILE A 204 12.85 -4.62 12.47
CA ILE A 204 11.52 -4.61 13.05
C ILE A 204 10.80 -5.86 12.55
N GLU A 205 10.41 -6.73 13.47
CA GLU A 205 9.70 -7.98 13.20
C GLU A 205 8.32 -7.96 13.85
N TYR A 206 7.27 -8.21 13.07
CA TYR A 206 5.88 -8.25 13.56
C TYR A 206 5.00 -9.08 12.63
N PHE A 207 3.92 -9.63 13.18
CA PHE A 207 2.83 -10.16 12.37
C PHE A 207 2.03 -9.00 11.79
N TYR A 208 1.63 -9.14 10.54
CA TYR A 208 1.05 -8.06 9.76
C TYR A 208 -0.05 -8.62 8.87
N THR A 209 -1.17 -7.90 8.74
CA THR A 209 -2.13 -8.11 7.64
C THR A 209 -2.67 -6.79 7.12
N GLU A 210 -3.30 -6.88 5.95
CA GLU A 210 -4.06 -5.81 5.34
C GLU A 210 -5.50 -6.25 5.15
N ILE A 211 -6.40 -5.32 5.35
CA ILE A 211 -7.83 -5.50 5.15
C ILE A 211 -8.28 -4.45 4.14
N SER A 212 -8.86 -4.91 3.05
CA SER A 212 -9.45 -4.05 2.01
C SER A 212 -10.90 -4.44 1.79
N ILE A 213 -11.63 -3.63 1.01
CA ILE A 213 -12.96 -4.02 0.55
C ILE A 213 -12.84 -5.24 -0.37
N LYS A 214 -13.83 -6.13 -0.33
CA LYS A 214 -13.83 -7.35 -1.15
C LYS A 214 -13.63 -7.06 -2.65
N GLY A 215 -12.73 -7.81 -3.27
CA GLY A 215 -12.34 -7.69 -4.68
C GLY A 215 -11.41 -6.50 -4.96
N ALA A 216 -10.85 -5.86 -3.95
CA ALA A 216 -9.74 -4.93 -4.11
C ALA A 216 -8.42 -5.71 -4.10
N ASP A 217 -8.05 -6.21 -5.28
CA ASP A 217 -6.78 -6.90 -5.52
C ASP A 217 -6.07 -6.34 -6.77
N LYS A 218 -4.75 -6.53 -6.83
CA LYS A 218 -3.90 -5.97 -7.90
C LYS A 218 -4.29 -6.48 -9.28
N TRP A 219 -4.72 -7.75 -9.39
CA TRP A 219 -5.05 -8.34 -10.68
C TRP A 219 -6.35 -7.74 -11.24
N THR A 220 -7.38 -7.57 -10.41
CA THR A 220 -8.61 -6.87 -10.79
C THR A 220 -8.33 -5.44 -11.28
N ALA A 221 -7.41 -4.72 -10.63
CA ALA A 221 -6.98 -3.40 -11.10
C ALA A 221 -6.23 -3.48 -12.45
N ILE A 222 -5.35 -4.46 -12.65
CA ILE A 222 -4.69 -4.68 -13.94
C ILE A 222 -5.73 -4.98 -15.04
N GLU A 223 -6.74 -5.81 -14.77
CA GLU A 223 -7.82 -6.10 -15.71
C GLU A 223 -8.63 -4.85 -16.08
N TYR A 224 -8.86 -3.94 -15.13
CA TYR A 224 -9.45 -2.63 -15.43
C TYR A 224 -8.59 -1.85 -16.43
N LEU A 225 -7.26 -1.77 -16.20
CA LEU A 225 -6.33 -1.08 -17.11
C LEU A 225 -6.27 -1.72 -18.50
N ILE A 226 -6.29 -3.05 -18.58
CA ILE A 226 -6.32 -3.80 -19.84
C ILE A 226 -7.52 -3.35 -20.69
N ASN A 227 -8.70 -3.34 -20.08
CA ASN A 227 -9.93 -2.91 -20.75
C ASN A 227 -9.91 -1.42 -21.11
N PHE A 228 -9.46 -0.56 -20.18
CA PHE A 228 -9.39 0.87 -20.40
C PHE A 228 -8.46 1.25 -21.56
N LEU A 229 -7.31 0.59 -21.67
CA LEU A 229 -6.31 0.83 -22.71
C LEU A 229 -6.60 0.08 -24.02
N ASN A 230 -7.65 -0.75 -24.04
CA ASN A 230 -8.02 -1.58 -25.18
C ASN A 230 -6.84 -2.44 -25.68
N ILE A 231 -6.24 -3.18 -24.74
CA ILE A 231 -5.14 -4.12 -24.99
C ILE A 231 -5.56 -5.54 -24.60
N GLU A 232 -4.83 -6.54 -25.07
CA GLU A 232 -5.11 -7.94 -24.74
C GLU A 232 -4.36 -8.38 -23.47
N LYS A 233 -4.89 -9.39 -22.76
CA LYS A 233 -4.28 -9.91 -21.53
C LYS A 233 -2.87 -10.45 -21.76
N GLU A 234 -2.61 -11.04 -22.93
CA GLU A 234 -1.30 -11.56 -23.36
C GLU A 234 -0.27 -10.44 -23.60
N GLU A 235 -0.72 -9.19 -23.73
CA GLU A 235 0.13 -8.00 -23.86
C GLU A 235 0.54 -7.43 -22.49
N VAL A 236 0.15 -8.07 -21.39
CA VAL A 236 0.54 -7.68 -20.03
C VAL A 236 1.41 -8.74 -19.37
N ILE A 237 2.51 -8.30 -18.76
CA ILE A 237 3.32 -9.11 -17.85
C ILE A 237 3.23 -8.55 -16.43
N ALA A 238 3.04 -9.43 -15.45
CA ALA A 238 3.07 -9.08 -14.04
C ALA A 238 4.29 -9.71 -13.37
N ILE A 239 5.02 -8.94 -12.56
CA ILE A 239 6.24 -9.37 -11.87
C ILE A 239 6.05 -9.19 -10.37
N ARG A 240 6.28 -10.26 -9.62
CA ARG A 240 6.23 -10.36 -8.16
C ARG A 240 7.53 -10.93 -7.64
#